data_AF-A0ABD3PTH0-F1
#
_entry.id   AF-A0ABD3PTH0-F1
#
_cell.length_a   1.000
_cell.length_b   1.000
_cell.length_c   1.000
_cell.angle_alpha   90.00
_cell.angle_beta   90.00
_cell.angle_gamma   90.00
#
_symmetry.space_group_name_H-M   'P 1'
#
loop_
_entity.id
_entity.type
_entity.pdbx_description
1 polymer ?
#
loop_
_entity_poly.entity_id
_entity_poly.type
_entity_poly.pdbx_seq_one_letter_code
_entity_poly.pdbx_strand_id
1 'polypeptide(L)'
;MVTRPRKKGIPVSSSSPHGSNISKPSVNHPSSSMPGHPHASLPHNEHDTNNGKLKPHSPPTSLHRLFSLATSTSFTLTSIAAILLSPLLDGDAHQPTVLQCAFGYLFVARPLLSTLALCLGTDDRSATSNNKKRKNAHERVIAASFLAAIVSKQLPKWASCAMASSAVLAFGLASRQFTARRNNKNSHAAMEDDDEVMQDDSAAAVVLSSSSSSGKDKHTPSSSSSCNNNSTSSKLQQKWSKLTLKEKAALATLAVVTTLLLENFLIWVVSATYPPGIHGTPTPLQDNGRIVLESFVGRLFPENEEDGGSVRGGRVRRRRLLQTIRDGLNVQWGIVAGLGASFVCLELEVGSATRTLSQQQQQRRRGSGGRSLAGLALHALLTLSTARLIRTVSFVLTVVPSQMPDCYRRHFPHPPPESWMEWVWVGFLPNSRGGCNDLILSGHATVLTTLGCACTSVVDNGRFSGALWTLVAVDFAIEAYQGLHYSVDMWLGCIVTCLLWQLTKGLEGEGDGLEVEDMEWKKKEKVVMAKIEVSPTPLDGGVVALYSLPAFLGFILLTFVSEAVVNYFLVGYAIWAGIIFAKWGFTNFSQHILLCLLFVTLGSYL
;
A
#
# COMPACT_ATOMS: atom_id res chain seq x y z
N MET A 1 2.46 17.01 -55.14
CA MET A 1 2.12 16.17 -56.32
C MET A 1 3.30 15.26 -56.64
N VAL A 2 3.35 14.04 -56.08
CA VAL A 2 4.01 12.86 -56.65
C VAL A 2 3.30 11.66 -56.02
N THR A 3 2.42 11.01 -56.78
CA THR A 3 1.65 9.83 -56.36
C THR A 3 2.43 8.56 -56.67
N ARG A 4 2.78 7.76 -55.65
CA ARG A 4 3.26 6.37 -55.84
C ARG A 4 2.08 5.39 -55.73
N PRO A 5 2.03 4.35 -56.59
CA PRO A 5 0.87 3.47 -56.69
C PRO A 5 0.88 2.36 -55.62
N ARG A 6 -0.30 2.12 -55.04
CA ARG A 6 -0.62 0.95 -54.20
C ARG A 6 -0.56 -0.33 -55.04
N LYS A 7 0.34 -1.26 -54.71
CA LYS A 7 0.25 -2.66 -55.15
C LYS A 7 -0.79 -3.40 -54.30
N LYS A 8 -1.81 -3.93 -54.98
CA LYS A 8 -2.79 -4.90 -54.48
C LYS A 8 -2.18 -6.31 -54.46
N GLY A 9 -2.63 -7.12 -53.51
CA GLY A 9 -2.87 -8.56 -53.71
C GLY A 9 -1.82 -9.52 -53.16
N ILE A 10 -2.10 -10.10 -51.99
CA ILE A 10 -1.68 -11.46 -51.64
C ILE A 10 -2.93 -12.19 -51.10
N PRO A 11 -3.32 -13.35 -51.66
CA PRO A 11 -4.46 -14.11 -51.17
C PRO A 11 -4.09 -14.93 -49.93
N VAL A 12 -4.98 -14.91 -48.93
CA VAL A 12 -4.92 -15.78 -47.76
C VAL A 12 -5.56 -17.11 -48.14
N SER A 13 -4.73 -18.15 -48.31
CA SER A 13 -5.18 -19.54 -48.41
C SER A 13 -5.51 -20.06 -47.01
N SER A 14 -6.78 -20.35 -46.76
CA SER A 14 -7.25 -21.08 -45.59
C SER A 14 -7.27 -22.58 -45.91
N SER A 15 -6.32 -23.32 -45.36
CA SER A 15 -6.37 -24.79 -45.29
C SER A 15 -6.57 -25.19 -43.83
N SER A 16 -7.75 -25.73 -43.55
CA SER A 16 -8.09 -26.40 -42.29
C SER A 16 -7.86 -27.91 -42.48
N PRO A 17 -7.11 -28.60 -41.62
CA PRO A 17 -7.14 -30.05 -41.61
C PRO A 17 -8.05 -30.58 -40.50
N HIS A 18 -8.67 -31.69 -40.89
CA HIS A 18 -9.61 -32.56 -40.22
C HIS A 18 -9.31 -32.91 -38.76
N GLY A 19 -10.39 -33.23 -38.07
CA GLY A 19 -10.41 -33.72 -36.71
C GLY A 19 -9.92 -35.17 -36.58
N SER A 20 -9.51 -35.47 -35.36
CA SER A 20 -9.21 -36.82 -34.89
C SER A 20 -9.91 -37.03 -33.55
N ASN A 21 -10.83 -38.00 -33.54
CA ASN A 21 -11.54 -38.52 -32.39
C ASN A 21 -10.56 -39.04 -31.33
N ILE A 22 -10.68 -38.58 -30.09
CA ILE A 22 -10.01 -39.17 -28.93
C ILE A 22 -11.04 -39.94 -28.11
N SER A 23 -10.87 -41.26 -28.13
CA SER A 23 -11.54 -42.27 -27.33
C SER A 23 -11.20 -42.14 -25.84
N LYS A 24 -12.23 -42.14 -24.98
CA LYS A 24 -12.12 -42.26 -23.51
C LYS A 24 -11.92 -43.73 -23.11
N PRO A 25 -11.01 -44.06 -22.18
CA PRO A 25 -11.01 -45.37 -21.54
C PRO A 25 -11.93 -45.39 -20.31
N SER A 26 -12.76 -46.42 -20.22
CA SER A 26 -13.58 -46.75 -19.04
C SER A 26 -12.72 -47.40 -17.97
N VAL A 27 -12.79 -46.89 -16.73
CA VAL A 27 -12.15 -47.52 -15.57
C VAL A 27 -13.18 -48.34 -14.81
N ASN A 28 -12.92 -49.64 -14.72
CA ASN A 28 -13.67 -50.62 -13.93
C ASN A 28 -13.34 -50.46 -12.43
N HIS A 29 -14.37 -50.40 -11.59
CA HIS A 29 -14.26 -50.57 -10.14
C HIS A 29 -14.51 -52.04 -9.76
N PRO A 30 -13.63 -52.69 -8.97
CA PRO A 30 -13.97 -53.95 -8.33
C PRO A 30 -14.61 -53.70 -6.96
N SER A 31 -15.79 -54.29 -6.79
CA SER A 31 -16.48 -54.52 -5.52
C SER A 31 -15.72 -55.55 -4.68
N SER A 32 -15.41 -55.22 -3.42
CA SER A 32 -14.95 -56.20 -2.43
C SER A 32 -15.83 -56.17 -1.18
N SER A 33 -16.22 -57.38 -0.80
CA SER A 33 -17.11 -57.83 0.26
C SER A 33 -16.58 -57.68 1.69
N MET A 34 -17.54 -57.61 2.62
CA MET A 34 -17.49 -57.80 4.09
C MET A 34 -16.68 -59.03 4.57
N PRO A 35 -16.17 -59.04 5.82
CA PRO A 35 -16.91 -59.55 7.01
C PRO A 35 -16.71 -58.63 8.25
N GLY A 36 -17.54 -58.55 9.30
CA GLY A 36 -18.29 -59.56 10.05
C GLY A 36 -17.71 -59.68 11.48
N HIS A 37 -18.54 -59.44 12.52
CA HIS A 37 -18.38 -59.68 13.99
C HIS A 37 -17.74 -58.60 14.91
N PRO A 38 -17.97 -58.66 16.24
CA PRO A 38 -19.20 -58.97 16.98
C PRO A 38 -19.53 -57.95 18.11
N HIS A 39 -20.74 -58.08 18.66
CA HIS A 39 -21.22 -57.43 19.88
C HIS A 39 -20.29 -57.66 21.08
N ALA A 40 -20.01 -56.59 21.84
CA ALA A 40 -19.54 -56.69 23.23
C ALA A 40 -20.20 -55.63 24.12
N SER A 41 -20.69 -56.14 25.24
CA SER A 41 -21.35 -55.59 26.41
C SER A 41 -20.79 -54.29 27.00
N LEU A 42 -21.75 -53.48 27.49
CA LEU A 42 -21.62 -52.42 28.48
C LEU A 42 -20.90 -52.88 29.76
N PRO A 43 -20.18 -51.96 30.41
CA PRO A 43 -20.34 -51.81 31.85
C PRO A 43 -20.74 -50.38 32.21
N HIS A 44 -21.74 -50.30 33.09
CA HIS A 44 -21.95 -49.18 33.98
C HIS A 44 -20.66 -48.87 34.75
N ASN A 45 -20.27 -47.59 34.80
CA ASN A 45 -19.59 -47.07 35.98
C ASN A 45 -19.89 -45.59 36.20
N GLU A 46 -20.22 -45.32 37.45
CA GLU A 46 -20.41 -44.02 38.07
C GLU A 46 -19.12 -43.18 38.09
N HIS A 47 -19.30 -41.91 38.48
CA HIS A 47 -18.28 -40.98 38.98
C HIS A 47 -17.34 -40.31 37.96
N ASP A 48 -17.65 -39.07 37.58
CA ASP A 48 -17.12 -37.86 38.24
C ASP A 48 -17.35 -36.64 37.36
N THR A 49 -18.16 -35.70 37.86
CA THR A 49 -18.33 -34.36 37.28
C THR A 49 -17.08 -33.53 37.58
N ASN A 50 -15.97 -33.84 36.91
CA ASN A 50 -14.81 -32.98 36.87
C ASN A 50 -14.92 -32.15 35.60
N ASN A 51 -15.02 -30.82 35.74
CA ASN A 51 -15.09 -29.85 34.66
C ASN A 51 -13.83 -29.93 33.79
N GLY A 52 -13.81 -30.90 32.87
CA GLY A 52 -12.76 -31.13 31.89
C GLY A 52 -12.74 -29.97 30.90
N LYS A 53 -12.00 -28.91 31.24
CA LYS A 53 -11.49 -27.95 30.27
C LYS A 53 -10.74 -28.74 29.20
N LEU A 54 -11.42 -29.05 28.10
CA LEU A 54 -10.82 -29.58 26.87
C LEU A 54 -9.59 -28.74 26.56
N LYS A 55 -8.39 -29.30 26.81
CA LYS A 55 -7.14 -28.66 26.42
C LYS A 55 -7.23 -28.46 24.90
N PRO A 56 -7.13 -27.23 24.40
CA PRO A 56 -7.20 -27.00 22.96
C PRO A 56 -6.11 -27.84 22.30
N HIS A 57 -6.52 -28.73 21.37
CA HIS A 57 -5.59 -29.53 20.58
C HIS A 57 -4.56 -28.60 19.95
N SER A 58 -3.29 -28.75 20.34
CA SER A 58 -2.20 -28.00 19.73
C SER A 58 -2.16 -28.33 18.23
N PRO A 59 -1.95 -27.34 17.35
CA PRO A 59 -1.82 -27.58 15.93
C PRO A 59 -0.74 -28.65 15.66
N PRO A 60 -0.85 -29.40 14.54
CA PRO A 60 0.05 -30.50 14.25
C PRO A 60 1.50 -30.00 14.25
N THR A 61 2.31 -30.57 15.15
CA THR A 61 3.70 -30.18 15.40
C THR A 61 4.61 -30.31 14.18
N SER A 62 4.18 -31.08 13.16
CA SER A 62 4.88 -31.29 11.90
C SER A 62 4.93 -30.05 11.01
N LEU A 63 3.80 -29.36 10.81
CA LEU A 63 3.75 -28.15 9.96
C LEU A 63 4.59 -27.02 10.53
N HIS A 64 4.57 -26.84 11.85
CA HIS A 64 5.39 -25.85 12.54
C HIS A 64 6.89 -26.08 12.29
N ARG A 65 7.34 -27.34 12.43
CA ARG A 65 8.74 -27.71 12.18
C ARG A 65 9.13 -27.49 10.72
N LEU A 66 8.23 -27.83 9.78
CA LEU A 66 8.46 -27.61 8.36
C LEU A 66 8.65 -26.12 8.03
N PHE A 67 7.75 -25.24 8.49
CA PHE A 67 7.90 -23.80 8.27
C PHE A 67 9.17 -23.26 8.94
N SER A 68 9.43 -23.64 10.19
CA SER A 68 10.63 -23.19 10.90
C SER A 68 11.93 -23.61 10.20
N LEU A 69 11.97 -24.80 9.60
CA LEU A 69 13.11 -25.27 8.83
C LEU A 69 13.21 -24.52 7.50
N ALA A 70 12.08 -24.41 6.79
CA ALA A 70 11.99 -23.78 5.48
C ALA A 70 12.21 -22.26 5.51
N THR A 71 12.04 -21.59 6.65
CA THR A 71 12.35 -20.16 6.83
C THR A 71 13.63 -19.92 7.62
N SER A 72 14.40 -20.98 7.91
CA SER A 72 15.64 -20.88 8.68
C SER A 72 16.72 -20.08 7.92
N THR A 73 17.64 -19.48 8.68
CA THR A 73 18.81 -18.79 8.12
C THR A 73 19.71 -19.77 7.37
N SER A 74 19.91 -20.97 7.92
CA SER A 74 20.70 -22.04 7.29
C SER A 74 20.19 -22.39 5.89
N PHE A 75 18.89 -22.62 5.72
CA PHE A 75 18.34 -22.98 4.41
C PHE A 75 18.52 -21.85 3.37
N THR A 76 18.38 -20.59 3.78
CA THR A 76 18.71 -19.44 2.91
C THR A 76 20.19 -19.34 2.58
N LEU A 77 21.08 -19.55 3.56
CA LEU A 77 22.53 -19.55 3.29
C LEU A 77 22.91 -20.67 2.33
N THR A 78 22.32 -21.86 2.46
CA THR A 78 22.50 -22.96 1.51
C THR A 78 22.01 -22.58 0.10
N SER A 79 20.86 -21.91 -0.01
CA SER A 79 20.33 -21.46 -1.31
C SER A 79 21.20 -20.36 -1.93
N ILE A 80 21.71 -19.42 -1.12
CA ILE A 80 22.67 -18.40 -1.56
C ILE A 80 23.97 -19.05 -2.01
N ALA A 81 24.51 -19.98 -1.23
CA ALA A 81 25.71 -20.72 -1.59
C ALA A 81 25.52 -21.49 -2.89
N ALA A 82 24.36 -22.14 -3.09
CA ALA A 82 24.04 -22.83 -4.34
C ALA A 82 24.03 -21.87 -5.55
N ILE A 83 23.49 -20.66 -5.40
CA ILE A 83 23.51 -19.64 -6.46
C ILE A 83 24.94 -19.14 -6.72
N LEU A 84 25.71 -18.82 -5.67
CA LEU A 84 27.07 -18.28 -5.78
C LEU A 84 28.09 -19.31 -6.30
N LEU A 85 27.92 -20.59 -5.94
CA LEU A 85 28.77 -21.68 -6.41
C LEU A 85 28.35 -22.19 -7.79
N SER A 86 27.16 -21.82 -8.28
CA SER A 86 26.69 -22.26 -9.60
C SER A 86 27.68 -21.97 -10.74
N PRO A 87 28.39 -20.83 -10.82
CA PRO A 87 29.37 -20.59 -11.89
C PRO A 87 30.61 -21.48 -11.78
N LEU A 88 30.88 -22.07 -10.62
CA LEU A 88 32.02 -22.99 -10.41
C LEU A 88 31.68 -24.44 -10.80
N LEU A 89 30.39 -24.76 -10.94
CA LEU A 89 29.87 -26.09 -11.32
C LEU A 89 29.58 -26.18 -12.84
N ASP A 90 30.32 -25.40 -13.63
CA ASP A 90 30.14 -25.33 -15.09
C ASP A 90 30.53 -26.68 -15.71
N GLY A 91 29.54 -27.48 -16.12
CA GLY A 91 29.75 -28.81 -16.72
C GLY A 91 28.76 -29.90 -16.28
N ASP A 92 28.05 -29.72 -15.16
CA ASP A 92 27.09 -30.70 -14.67
C ASP A 92 25.70 -30.50 -15.28
N ALA A 93 25.13 -31.57 -15.86
CA ALA A 93 23.76 -31.57 -16.40
C ALA A 93 22.68 -31.17 -15.37
N HIS A 94 22.99 -31.23 -14.08
CA HIS A 94 22.07 -30.88 -12.98
C HIS A 94 22.15 -29.41 -12.53
N GLN A 95 23.17 -28.66 -12.95
CA GLN A 95 23.38 -27.25 -12.60
C GLN A 95 22.12 -26.36 -12.79
N PRO A 96 21.40 -26.38 -13.93
CA PRO A 96 20.23 -25.53 -14.11
C PRO A 96 19.10 -25.87 -13.14
N THR A 97 18.93 -27.15 -12.79
CA THR A 97 17.88 -27.58 -11.84
C THR A 97 18.18 -27.08 -10.44
N VAL A 98 19.42 -27.23 -9.97
CA VAL A 98 19.84 -26.73 -8.65
C VAL A 98 19.69 -25.20 -8.58
N LEU A 99 20.08 -24.49 -9.64
CA LEU A 99 19.96 -23.03 -9.71
C LEU A 99 18.48 -22.59 -9.73
N GLN A 100 17.63 -23.25 -10.51
CA GLN A 100 16.18 -22.99 -10.54
C GLN A 100 15.53 -23.23 -9.18
N CYS A 101 15.87 -24.34 -8.51
CA CYS A 101 15.35 -24.66 -7.17
C CYS A 101 15.81 -23.63 -6.14
N ALA A 102 17.10 -23.28 -6.13
CA ALA A 102 17.65 -22.31 -5.19
C ALA A 102 17.06 -20.90 -5.40
N PHE A 103 16.94 -20.47 -6.67
CA PHE A 103 16.35 -19.18 -7.02
C PHE A 103 14.85 -19.14 -6.71
N GLY A 104 14.10 -20.15 -7.15
CA GLY A 104 12.67 -20.29 -6.88
C GLY A 104 12.39 -20.33 -5.38
N TYR A 105 13.24 -21.00 -4.60
CA TYR A 105 13.13 -20.95 -3.15
C TYR A 105 13.42 -19.56 -2.60
N LEU A 106 14.57 -18.95 -2.93
CA LEU A 106 15.03 -17.72 -2.27
C LEU A 106 14.10 -16.53 -2.54
N PHE A 107 13.63 -16.39 -3.78
CA PHE A 107 12.93 -15.21 -4.25
C PHE A 107 11.41 -15.36 -4.31
N VAL A 108 10.89 -16.59 -4.33
CA VAL A 108 9.44 -16.87 -4.42
C VAL A 108 8.98 -17.62 -3.18
N ALA A 109 9.46 -18.84 -2.95
CA ALA A 109 8.92 -19.69 -1.90
C ALA A 109 9.20 -19.13 -0.48
N ARG A 110 10.42 -18.70 -0.20
CA ARG A 110 10.83 -18.21 1.12
C ARG A 110 10.05 -16.96 1.55
N PRO A 111 9.88 -15.91 0.71
CA PRO A 111 9.01 -14.80 1.07
C PRO A 111 7.58 -15.24 1.40
N LEU A 112 6.98 -16.09 0.56
CA LEU A 112 5.61 -16.59 0.76
C LEU A 112 5.48 -17.43 2.04
N LEU A 113 6.44 -18.33 2.30
CA LEU A 113 6.48 -19.16 3.49
C LEU A 113 6.72 -18.33 4.76
N SER A 114 7.55 -17.29 4.70
CA SER A 114 7.79 -16.39 5.83
C SER A 114 6.55 -15.60 6.18
N THR A 115 5.84 -15.07 5.17
CA THR A 115 4.57 -14.39 5.37
C THR A 115 3.49 -15.35 5.88
N LEU A 116 3.46 -16.60 5.39
CA LEU A 116 2.49 -17.61 5.82
C LEU A 116 2.75 -18.06 7.27
N ALA A 117 4.01 -18.25 7.64
CA ALA A 117 4.41 -18.54 9.02
C ALA A 117 3.96 -17.43 9.98
N LEU A 118 4.09 -16.17 9.58
CA LEU A 118 3.56 -15.04 10.35
C LEU A 118 2.04 -15.11 10.46
N CYS A 119 1.33 -15.30 9.33
CA CYS A 119 -0.14 -15.42 9.29
C CYS A 119 -0.67 -16.53 10.21
N LEU A 120 -0.01 -17.70 10.23
CA LEU A 120 -0.38 -18.84 11.06
C LEU A 120 0.05 -18.69 12.53
N GLY A 121 0.81 -17.66 12.87
CA GLY A 121 1.31 -17.43 14.23
C GLY A 121 2.35 -18.46 14.67
N THR A 122 3.05 -19.12 13.75
CA THR A 122 4.05 -20.13 14.10
C THR A 122 5.30 -19.53 14.74
N ASP A 123 5.52 -18.22 14.63
CA ASP A 123 6.73 -17.59 15.17
C ASP A 123 6.73 -17.35 16.69
N ASP A 124 5.66 -17.75 17.40
CA ASP A 124 5.39 -17.31 18.77
C ASP A 124 6.04 -18.11 19.90
N ARG A 125 7.22 -18.69 19.67
CA ARG A 125 7.90 -19.54 20.67
C ARG A 125 8.28 -18.85 22.00
N SER A 126 8.07 -17.54 22.17
CA SER A 126 8.43 -16.83 23.41
C SER A 126 7.40 -15.81 23.93
N ALA A 127 6.16 -15.83 23.47
CA ALA A 127 5.17 -14.83 23.90
C ALA A 127 4.44 -15.23 25.20
N THR A 128 5.07 -15.03 26.36
CA THR A 128 4.41 -15.18 27.68
C THR A 128 3.55 -13.98 28.07
N SER A 129 3.72 -12.81 27.41
CA SER A 129 2.98 -11.59 27.74
C SER A 129 1.74 -11.39 26.86
N ASN A 130 0.59 -11.10 27.50
CA ASN A 130 -0.67 -10.72 26.83
C ASN A 130 -0.51 -9.54 25.85
N ASN A 131 0.42 -8.60 26.11
CA ASN A 131 0.69 -7.48 25.21
C ASN A 131 1.32 -7.94 23.89
N LYS A 132 2.22 -8.93 23.95
CA LYS A 132 2.84 -9.49 22.75
C LYS A 132 1.81 -10.22 21.88
N LYS A 133 0.88 -10.94 22.51
CA LYS A 133 -0.23 -11.62 21.80
C LYS A 133 -1.11 -10.66 20.99
N ARG A 134 -1.41 -9.45 21.52
CA ARG A 134 -2.16 -8.42 20.78
C ARG A 134 -1.37 -7.87 19.59
N LYS A 135 -0.11 -7.48 19.81
CA LYS A 135 0.77 -6.98 18.75
C LYS A 135 0.86 -7.96 17.57
N ASN A 136 1.01 -9.25 17.88
CA ASN A 136 1.06 -10.30 16.86
C ASN A 136 -0.24 -10.44 16.07
N ALA A 137 -1.40 -10.07 16.62
CA ALA A 137 -2.67 -10.16 15.90
C ALA A 137 -2.72 -9.20 14.71
N HIS A 138 -2.22 -7.97 14.88
CA HIS A 138 -2.18 -6.98 13.80
C HIS A 138 -1.21 -7.41 12.69
N GLU A 139 -0.01 -7.86 13.08
CA GLU A 139 0.98 -8.39 12.13
C GLU A 139 0.43 -9.59 11.33
N ARG A 140 -0.33 -10.48 11.98
CA ARG A 140 -1.00 -11.61 11.33
C ARG A 140 -2.05 -11.15 10.32
N VAL A 141 -2.88 -10.16 10.67
CA VAL A 141 -3.91 -9.62 9.76
C VAL A 141 -3.26 -8.98 8.53
N ILE A 142 -2.18 -8.21 8.73
CA ILE A 142 -1.43 -7.59 7.63
C ILE A 142 -0.82 -8.67 6.72
N ALA A 143 -0.12 -9.65 7.28
CA ALA A 143 0.45 -10.77 6.52
C ALA A 143 -0.63 -11.60 5.80
N ALA A 144 -1.76 -11.86 6.44
CA ALA A 144 -2.89 -12.57 5.86
C ALA A 144 -3.49 -11.81 4.68
N SER A 145 -3.68 -10.49 4.82
CA SER A 145 -4.20 -9.64 3.74
C SER A 145 -3.27 -9.60 2.52
N PHE A 146 -1.95 -9.54 2.77
CA PHE A 146 -0.92 -9.59 1.74
C PHE A 146 -0.99 -10.90 0.95
N LEU A 147 -1.01 -12.05 1.64
CA LEU A 147 -1.13 -13.36 0.99
C LEU A 147 -2.47 -13.56 0.29
N ALA A 148 -3.56 -13.11 0.92
CA ALA A 148 -4.88 -13.19 0.33
C ALA A 148 -4.93 -12.44 -1.00
N ALA A 149 -4.30 -11.27 -1.11
CA ALA A 149 -4.22 -10.52 -2.37
C ALA A 149 -3.40 -11.22 -3.46
N ILE A 150 -2.31 -11.92 -3.09
CA ILE A 150 -1.56 -12.76 -4.04
C ILE A 150 -2.44 -13.91 -4.56
N VAL A 151 -3.12 -14.61 -3.66
CA VAL A 151 -4.04 -15.71 -4.03
C VAL A 151 -5.22 -15.19 -4.84
N SER A 152 -5.73 -14.00 -4.51
CA SER A 152 -6.89 -13.39 -5.17
C SER A 152 -6.62 -13.05 -6.63
N LYS A 153 -5.37 -12.87 -7.05
CA LYS A 153 -5.03 -12.66 -8.48
C LYS A 153 -5.32 -13.87 -9.34
N GLN A 154 -5.31 -15.06 -8.74
CA GLN A 154 -5.70 -16.29 -9.41
C GLN A 154 -7.23 -16.36 -9.63
N LEU A 155 -7.98 -15.45 -9.01
CA LEU A 155 -9.41 -15.29 -9.25
C LEU A 155 -9.65 -14.37 -10.45
N PRO A 156 -10.82 -14.49 -11.10
CA PRO A 156 -11.24 -13.53 -12.12
C PRO A 156 -11.15 -12.07 -11.63
N LYS A 157 -10.83 -11.13 -12.52
CA LYS A 157 -10.67 -9.69 -12.20
C LYS A 157 -11.78 -9.16 -11.29
N TRP A 158 -13.05 -9.46 -11.61
CA TRP A 158 -14.21 -9.03 -10.82
C TRP A 158 -14.17 -9.53 -9.37
N ALA A 159 -13.69 -10.74 -9.12
CA ALA A 159 -13.60 -11.29 -7.76
C ALA A 159 -12.52 -10.57 -6.95
N SER A 160 -11.36 -10.30 -7.55
CA SER A 160 -10.31 -9.50 -6.89
C SER A 160 -10.77 -8.08 -6.57
N CYS A 161 -11.48 -7.42 -7.50
CA CYS A 161 -12.05 -6.09 -7.27
C CYS A 161 -13.11 -6.12 -6.16
N ALA A 162 -13.97 -7.13 -6.12
CA ALA A 162 -15.00 -7.29 -5.09
C ALA A 162 -14.41 -7.47 -3.70
N MET A 163 -13.35 -8.28 -3.58
CA MET A 163 -12.61 -8.45 -2.32
C MET A 163 -11.96 -7.15 -1.85
N ALA A 164 -11.29 -6.41 -2.74
CA ALA A 164 -10.67 -5.15 -2.40
C ALA A 164 -11.71 -4.10 -1.96
N SER A 165 -12.81 -3.96 -2.70
CA SER A 165 -13.91 -3.05 -2.33
C SER A 165 -14.59 -3.45 -1.02
N SER A 166 -14.70 -4.76 -0.72
CA SER A 166 -15.23 -5.25 0.55
C SER A 166 -14.31 -4.89 1.73
N ALA A 167 -12.99 -4.95 1.53
CA ALA A 167 -12.01 -4.54 2.55
C ALA A 167 -12.08 -3.03 2.82
N VAL A 168 -12.17 -2.20 1.76
CA VAL A 168 -12.36 -0.74 1.90
C VAL A 168 -13.69 -0.42 2.58
N LEU A 169 -14.77 -1.12 2.24
CA LEU A 169 -16.06 -0.98 2.92
C LEU A 169 -15.96 -1.36 4.40
N ALA A 170 -15.32 -2.50 4.72
CA ALA A 170 -15.12 -2.94 6.09
C ALA A 170 -14.33 -1.90 6.91
N PHE A 171 -13.31 -1.27 6.31
CA PHE A 171 -12.61 -0.15 6.92
C PHE A 171 -13.55 1.05 7.16
N GLY A 172 -14.36 1.42 6.19
CA GLY A 172 -15.36 2.49 6.33
C GLY A 172 -16.34 2.25 7.48
N LEU A 173 -16.85 1.02 7.59
CA LEU A 173 -17.76 0.62 8.66
C LEU A 173 -17.07 0.51 10.03
N ALA A 174 -15.78 0.17 10.06
CA ALA A 174 -14.99 0.09 11.29
C ALA A 174 -14.58 1.47 11.80
N SER A 175 -14.28 2.40 10.89
CA SER A 175 -13.86 3.79 11.19
C SER A 175 -15.04 4.72 11.52
N ARG A 176 -16.29 4.24 11.51
CA ARG A 176 -17.45 5.06 11.89
C ARG A 176 -17.32 5.56 13.33
N GLN A 177 -17.51 6.86 13.52
CA GLN A 177 -17.46 7.46 14.84
C GLN A 177 -18.66 7.02 15.68
N PHE A 178 -18.41 6.67 16.95
CA PHE A 178 -19.48 6.55 17.93
C PHE A 178 -19.89 7.96 18.33
N THR A 179 -21.04 8.42 17.84
CA THR A 179 -21.57 9.73 18.21
C THR A 179 -21.90 9.71 19.69
N ALA A 180 -21.26 10.57 20.49
CA ALA A 180 -21.61 10.76 21.89
C ALA A 180 -23.03 11.32 21.96
N ARG A 181 -24.02 10.46 22.20
CA ARG A 181 -25.41 10.89 22.40
C ARG A 181 -25.48 11.55 23.77
N ARG A 182 -25.48 12.88 23.80
CA ARG A 182 -25.73 13.67 25.02
C ARG A 182 -27.15 13.34 25.48
N ASN A 183 -27.28 12.52 26.51
CA ASN A 183 -28.56 12.10 27.04
C ASN A 183 -29.17 13.27 27.82
N ASN A 184 -29.83 14.18 27.12
CA ASN A 184 -30.40 15.42 27.67
C ASN A 184 -31.63 15.20 28.56
N LYS A 185 -31.90 13.96 29.01
CA LYS A 185 -33.12 13.59 29.74
C LYS A 185 -33.14 14.07 31.20
N ASN A 186 -32.03 14.53 31.77
CA ASN A 186 -31.99 14.96 33.18
C ASN A 186 -31.88 16.48 33.39
N SER A 187 -31.89 17.29 32.34
CA SER A 187 -31.75 18.75 32.47
C SER A 187 -33.07 19.49 32.68
N HIS A 188 -34.22 18.82 32.56
CA HIS A 188 -35.54 19.45 32.71
C HIS A 188 -36.18 19.26 34.09
N ALA A 189 -35.52 18.56 35.02
CA ALA A 189 -36.05 18.29 36.36
C ALA A 189 -35.29 19.01 37.50
N ALA A 190 -34.41 19.97 37.18
CA ALA A 190 -33.58 20.66 38.16
C ALA A 190 -33.54 22.19 37.95
N MET A 191 -34.52 22.75 37.23
CA MET A 191 -34.57 24.19 36.92
C MET A 191 -35.97 24.76 37.16
N GLU A 192 -36.62 24.32 38.25
CA GLU A 192 -37.96 24.79 38.65
C GLU A 192 -38.04 25.23 40.13
N ASP A 193 -36.92 25.45 40.83
CA ASP A 193 -36.97 25.70 42.29
C ASP A 193 -36.04 26.82 42.83
N ASP A 194 -35.51 27.72 42.00
CA ASP A 194 -34.74 28.89 42.47
C ASP A 194 -35.26 30.20 41.83
N ASP A 195 -36.53 30.52 42.08
CA ASP A 195 -37.05 31.89 42.01
C ASP A 195 -37.29 32.37 43.45
N GLU A 196 -36.26 32.86 44.13
CA GLU A 196 -36.40 33.95 45.11
C GLU A 196 -35.03 34.45 45.62
N VAL A 197 -34.92 35.78 45.73
CA VAL A 197 -34.02 36.59 46.58
C VAL A 197 -32.84 37.33 45.91
N MET A 198 -32.96 38.68 46.03
CA MET A 198 -31.95 39.77 46.03
C MET A 198 -31.30 40.17 44.70
N GLN A 199 -31.62 41.31 44.06
CA GLN A 199 -31.75 42.72 44.49
C GLN A 199 -30.40 43.41 44.82
N ASP A 200 -30.07 44.38 43.95
CA ASP A 200 -29.21 45.58 44.05
C ASP A 200 -27.87 45.55 44.81
N ASP A 201 -26.77 45.86 44.10
CA ASP A 201 -26.08 47.15 44.30
C ASP A 201 -24.91 47.41 43.32
N SER A 202 -25.05 48.53 42.61
CA SER A 202 -24.11 49.61 42.32
C SER A 202 -22.57 49.50 42.54
N ALA A 203 -21.87 50.09 41.55
CA ALA A 203 -20.70 50.99 41.66
C ALA A 203 -19.25 50.46 41.70
N ALA A 204 -18.52 50.83 40.63
CA ALA A 204 -17.21 51.52 40.55
C ALA A 204 -16.06 51.23 41.56
N ALA A 205 -14.88 50.85 41.01
CA ALA A 205 -13.52 51.34 41.37
C ALA A 205 -12.48 50.55 40.53
N VAL A 206 -11.80 51.10 39.52
CA VAL A 206 -10.51 51.82 39.58
C VAL A 206 -9.64 51.51 40.81
N VAL A 207 -8.62 50.67 40.66
CA VAL A 207 -7.35 50.76 41.41
C VAL A 207 -6.18 50.29 40.54
N LEU A 208 -5.25 51.22 40.30
CA LEU A 208 -3.86 51.00 39.92
C LEU A 208 -3.08 50.42 41.09
N SER A 209 -2.18 49.46 40.84
CA SER A 209 -1.03 49.26 41.71
C SER A 209 0.22 48.85 40.91
N SER A 210 1.12 49.81 40.90
CA SER A 210 2.53 49.72 40.57
C SER A 210 3.34 49.07 41.71
N SER A 211 4.50 48.54 41.32
CA SER A 211 5.80 48.66 41.99
C SER A 211 6.40 47.46 42.74
N SER A 212 7.68 47.26 42.39
CA SER A 212 8.81 46.87 43.23
C SER A 212 9.08 45.37 43.45
N SER A 213 10.14 44.88 42.80
CA SER A 213 11.25 44.29 43.57
C SER A 213 12.57 44.41 42.81
N SER A 214 13.43 45.23 43.40
CA SER A 214 14.84 45.42 43.08
C SER A 214 15.62 44.12 43.31
N GLY A 215 16.39 43.67 42.31
CA GLY A 215 17.42 42.66 42.44
C GLY A 215 18.65 43.08 41.65
N LYS A 216 19.62 43.70 42.33
CA LYS A 216 20.96 43.96 41.82
C LYS A 216 21.73 42.64 41.84
N ASP A 217 22.12 42.13 40.66
CA ASP A 217 23.27 41.26 40.54
C ASP A 217 24.15 41.72 39.38
N LYS A 218 25.31 42.28 39.75
CA LYS A 218 26.46 42.48 38.88
C LYS A 218 27.15 41.13 38.76
N HIS A 219 27.25 40.55 37.56
CA HIS A 219 28.41 39.73 37.20
C HIS A 219 28.56 39.55 35.68
N THR A 220 29.71 40.02 35.18
CA THR A 220 30.54 39.55 34.05
C THR A 220 29.99 39.49 32.61
N PRO A 221 30.70 40.11 31.63
CA PRO A 221 30.41 39.98 30.21
C PRO A 221 31.12 38.75 29.65
N SER A 222 30.39 37.67 29.40
CA SER A 222 30.81 36.65 28.43
C SER A 222 30.01 36.87 27.15
N SER A 223 30.75 37.16 26.09
CA SER A 223 30.28 37.34 24.72
C SER A 223 29.67 36.05 24.17
N SER A 224 28.42 35.76 24.54
CA SER A 224 27.57 34.89 23.74
C SER A 224 27.01 35.73 22.60
N SER A 225 27.57 35.56 21.41
CA SER A 225 26.99 36.02 20.15
C SER A 225 25.60 35.41 20.01
N SER A 226 24.59 36.12 20.52
CA SER A 226 23.19 35.84 20.27
C SER A 226 22.95 36.08 18.78
N CYS A 227 23.11 35.02 18.00
CA CYS A 227 22.62 34.99 16.64
C CYS A 227 21.09 35.09 16.73
N ASN A 228 20.59 36.32 16.79
CA ASN A 228 19.22 36.68 16.47
C ASN A 228 19.00 36.30 14.99
N ASN A 229 18.81 35.01 14.74
CA ASN A 229 18.27 34.49 13.51
C ASN A 229 16.80 34.93 13.51
N ASN A 230 16.57 36.16 13.06
CA ASN A 230 15.25 36.70 12.78
C ASN A 230 14.52 35.69 11.91
N SER A 231 13.57 35.03 12.58
CA SER A 231 12.77 33.94 12.08
C SER A 231 11.86 34.45 10.98
N THR A 232 12.37 34.51 9.75
CA THR A 232 11.54 34.43 8.54
C THR A 232 11.08 32.99 8.35
N SER A 233 10.58 32.35 9.43
CA SER A 233 9.74 31.18 9.28
C SER A 233 8.62 31.62 8.35
N SER A 234 8.65 31.05 7.14
CA SER A 234 7.81 31.53 6.06
C SER A 234 6.35 31.50 6.55
N LYS A 235 5.54 32.48 6.15
CA LYS A 235 4.09 32.50 6.46
C LYS A 235 3.41 31.15 6.16
N LEU A 236 3.99 30.37 5.24
CA LEU A 236 3.59 29.03 4.90
C LEU A 236 3.84 28.01 6.03
N GLN A 237 5.01 28.01 6.67
CA GLN A 237 5.29 27.13 7.81
C GLN A 237 4.34 27.44 8.99
N GLN A 238 4.06 28.72 9.24
CA GLN A 238 3.09 29.12 10.27
C GLN A 238 1.65 28.70 9.91
N LYS A 239 1.26 28.75 8.64
CA LYS A 239 -0.04 28.22 8.19
C LYS A 239 -0.08 26.70 8.30
N TRP A 240 1.01 26.02 7.92
CA TRP A 240 1.11 24.57 7.97
C TRP A 240 1.05 24.04 9.40
N SER A 241 1.71 24.70 10.36
CA SER A 241 1.66 24.30 11.77
C SER A 241 0.28 24.47 12.39
N LYS A 242 -0.54 25.40 11.88
CA LYS A 242 -1.94 25.59 12.31
C LYS A 242 -2.90 24.52 11.79
N LEU A 243 -2.52 23.75 10.76
CA LEU A 243 -3.38 22.70 10.22
C LEU A 243 -3.35 21.46 11.12
N THR A 244 -4.52 20.88 11.32
CA THR A 244 -4.65 19.57 11.97
C THR A 244 -3.99 18.49 11.13
N LEU A 245 -3.54 17.41 11.77
CA LEU A 245 -2.92 16.25 11.08
C LEU A 245 -3.83 15.67 9.97
N LYS A 246 -5.13 15.71 10.24
CA LYS A 246 -6.21 15.29 9.36
C LYS A 246 -6.31 16.16 8.10
N GLU A 247 -6.31 17.49 8.25
CA GLU A 247 -6.29 18.43 7.13
C GLU A 247 -5.01 18.31 6.31
N LYS A 248 -3.85 18.12 6.97
CA LYS A 248 -2.57 17.87 6.30
C LYS A 248 -2.67 16.61 5.42
N ALA A 249 -3.25 15.51 5.93
CA ALA A 249 -3.41 14.28 5.16
C ALA A 249 -4.34 14.47 3.93
N ALA A 250 -5.40 15.27 4.07
CA ALA A 250 -6.27 15.64 2.95
C ALA A 250 -5.50 16.43 1.87
N LEU A 251 -4.74 17.45 2.28
CA LEU A 251 -3.90 18.23 1.37
C LEU A 251 -2.84 17.37 0.68
N ALA A 252 -2.22 16.43 1.41
CA ALA A 252 -1.27 15.48 0.83
C ALA A 252 -1.94 14.54 -0.19
N THR A 253 -3.19 14.12 0.05
CA THR A 253 -3.97 13.34 -0.93
C THR A 253 -4.20 14.13 -2.21
N LEU A 254 -4.64 15.38 -2.08
CA LEU A 254 -4.82 16.28 -3.23
C LEU A 254 -3.50 16.54 -3.97
N ALA A 255 -2.39 16.67 -3.25
CA ALA A 255 -1.06 16.80 -3.83
C ALA A 255 -0.68 15.57 -4.64
N VAL A 256 -0.87 14.35 -4.12
CA VAL A 256 -0.64 13.11 -4.87
C VAL A 256 -1.46 13.07 -6.16
N VAL A 257 -2.77 13.29 -6.08
CA VAL A 257 -3.66 13.28 -7.26
C VAL A 257 -3.20 14.32 -8.28
N THR A 258 -2.89 15.54 -7.84
CA THR A 258 -2.39 16.61 -8.71
C THR A 258 -1.08 16.23 -9.38
N THR A 259 -0.12 15.66 -8.63
CA THR A 259 1.16 15.23 -9.19
C THR A 259 1.02 14.10 -10.21
N LEU A 260 0.12 13.14 -9.99
CA LEU A 260 -0.14 12.05 -10.92
C LEU A 260 -0.79 12.55 -12.22
N LEU A 261 -1.79 13.43 -12.11
CA LEU A 261 -2.42 14.04 -13.29
C LEU A 261 -1.42 14.90 -14.08
N LEU A 262 -0.62 15.70 -13.37
CA LEU A 262 0.42 16.52 -13.98
C LEU A 262 1.50 15.66 -14.65
N GLU A 263 1.94 14.57 -14.01
CA GLU A 263 2.87 13.62 -14.60
C GLU A 263 2.30 13.01 -15.88
N ASN A 264 1.06 12.50 -15.85
CA ASN A 264 0.42 11.91 -17.03
C ASN A 264 0.35 12.92 -18.18
N PHE A 265 -0.07 14.15 -17.89
CA PHE A 265 -0.13 15.23 -18.88
C PHE A 265 1.26 15.56 -19.45
N LEU A 266 2.29 15.67 -18.62
CA LEU A 266 3.64 16.01 -19.08
C LEU A 266 4.28 14.86 -19.87
N ILE A 267 4.03 13.60 -19.48
CA ILE A 267 4.40 12.41 -20.28
C ILE A 267 3.85 12.55 -21.69
N TRP A 268 2.58 12.95 -21.81
CA TRP A 268 1.95 13.22 -23.09
C TRP A 268 2.66 14.34 -23.87
N VAL A 269 2.75 15.53 -23.29
CA VAL A 269 3.31 16.71 -23.96
C VAL A 269 4.75 16.48 -24.41
N VAL A 270 5.63 16.01 -23.51
CA VAL A 270 7.05 15.85 -23.80
C VAL A 270 7.32 14.67 -24.72
N SER A 271 6.57 13.57 -24.62
CA SER A 271 6.76 12.44 -25.54
C SER A 271 6.39 12.82 -26.97
N ALA A 272 5.40 13.67 -27.14
CA ALA A 272 4.85 14.02 -28.44
C ALA A 272 5.52 15.20 -29.15
N THR A 273 6.40 15.93 -28.46
CA THR A 273 7.34 16.86 -29.09
C THR A 273 8.57 16.18 -29.68
N TYR A 274 8.75 14.86 -29.49
CA TYR A 274 9.81 14.07 -30.12
C TYR A 274 9.33 13.48 -31.46
N PRO A 275 9.74 14.03 -32.63
CA PRO A 275 9.26 13.51 -33.90
C PRO A 275 9.75 12.08 -34.14
N PRO A 276 8.88 11.15 -34.58
CA PRO A 276 9.27 9.79 -34.88
C PRO A 276 10.27 9.76 -36.05
N GLY A 277 11.42 9.10 -35.84
CA GLY A 277 12.36 8.83 -36.92
C GLY A 277 13.33 9.96 -37.25
N ILE A 278 13.87 10.68 -36.25
CA ILE A 278 15.15 11.34 -36.44
C ILE A 278 16.14 10.25 -36.88
N HIS A 279 16.54 10.24 -38.15
CA HIS A 279 17.60 9.36 -38.63
C HIS A 279 18.83 9.60 -37.76
N GLY A 280 19.28 8.57 -37.04
CA GLY A 280 20.32 8.71 -36.01
C GLY A 280 19.80 8.89 -34.58
N THR A 281 18.57 8.46 -34.25
CA THR A 281 18.15 8.33 -32.84
C THR A 281 19.26 7.63 -32.06
N PRO A 282 19.71 8.20 -30.94
CA PRO A 282 20.78 7.59 -30.17
C PRO A 282 20.38 6.17 -29.84
N THR A 283 21.32 5.24 -30.01
CA THR A 283 21.13 3.87 -29.55
C THR A 283 20.70 3.90 -28.09
N PRO A 284 19.77 3.04 -27.65
CA PRO A 284 19.41 2.92 -26.24
C PRO A 284 20.67 2.88 -25.38
N LEU A 285 20.61 3.48 -24.20
CA LEU A 285 21.73 3.43 -23.27
C LEU A 285 22.04 1.96 -22.94
N GLN A 286 23.31 1.67 -22.72
CA GLN A 286 23.70 0.34 -22.26
C GLN A 286 23.17 0.12 -20.84
N ASP A 287 22.26 -0.85 -20.69
CA ASP A 287 21.74 -1.26 -19.41
C ASP A 287 22.49 -2.50 -18.89
N ASN A 288 23.53 -2.25 -18.08
CA ASN A 288 24.32 -3.33 -17.49
C ASN A 288 23.50 -4.22 -16.56
N GLY A 289 22.53 -3.67 -15.83
CA GLY A 289 21.68 -4.47 -14.94
C GLY A 289 20.81 -5.43 -15.74
N ARG A 290 20.21 -4.94 -16.84
CA ARG A 290 19.47 -5.80 -17.76
C ARG A 290 20.36 -6.86 -18.43
N ILE A 291 21.58 -6.53 -18.85
CA ILE A 291 22.52 -7.51 -19.44
C ILE A 291 22.83 -8.62 -18.42
N VAL A 292 23.10 -8.26 -17.16
CA VAL A 292 23.32 -9.23 -16.08
C VAL A 292 22.08 -10.09 -15.86
N LEU A 293 20.89 -9.50 -15.82
CA LEU A 293 19.62 -10.22 -15.68
C LEU A 293 19.37 -11.15 -16.88
N GLU A 294 19.62 -10.70 -18.11
CA GLU A 294 19.46 -11.52 -19.31
C GLU A 294 20.41 -12.73 -19.33
N SER A 295 21.67 -12.52 -18.93
CA SER A 295 22.65 -13.59 -18.75
C SER A 295 22.22 -14.58 -17.67
N PHE A 296 21.81 -14.07 -16.50
CA PHE A 296 21.37 -14.88 -15.37
C PHE A 296 20.12 -15.70 -15.69
N VAL A 297 19.10 -15.09 -16.31
CA VAL A 297 17.87 -15.77 -16.74
C VAL A 297 18.15 -16.79 -17.84
N GLY A 298 19.15 -16.55 -18.70
CA GLY A 298 19.61 -17.55 -19.67
C GLY A 298 20.21 -18.80 -19.04
N ARG A 299 20.93 -18.64 -17.93
CA ARG A 299 21.43 -19.79 -17.15
C ARG A 299 20.32 -20.50 -16.38
N LEU A 300 19.36 -19.75 -15.85
CA LEU A 300 18.21 -20.31 -15.14
C LEU A 300 17.31 -21.13 -16.07
N PHE A 301 17.10 -20.68 -17.31
CA PHE A 301 16.20 -21.34 -18.25
C PHE A 301 16.95 -21.61 -19.55
N PRO A 302 17.84 -22.64 -19.56
CA PRO A 302 18.57 -23.01 -20.76
C PRO A 302 17.58 -23.37 -21.87
N GLU A 303 17.90 -22.97 -23.10
CA GLU A 303 17.12 -23.33 -24.27
C GLU A 303 17.44 -24.79 -24.62
N ASN A 304 16.42 -25.66 -24.67
CA ASN A 304 16.61 -27.01 -25.17
C ASN A 304 16.98 -26.91 -26.65
N GLU A 305 18.22 -27.24 -26.98
CA GLU A 305 18.78 -27.15 -28.34
C GLU A 305 17.99 -28.01 -29.35
N GLU A 306 17.29 -29.04 -28.85
CA GLU A 306 16.48 -29.98 -29.64
C GLU A 306 15.27 -29.35 -30.34
N ASP A 307 14.76 -28.20 -29.88
CA ASP A 307 13.55 -27.59 -30.47
C ASP A 307 13.81 -26.88 -31.83
N GLY A 308 15.05 -26.85 -32.33
CA GLY A 308 15.40 -26.23 -33.63
C GLY A 308 14.97 -24.76 -33.75
N GLY A 309 14.64 -24.11 -32.63
CA GLY A 309 14.00 -22.81 -32.58
C GLY A 309 15.01 -21.69 -32.81
N SER A 310 14.58 -20.65 -33.53
CA SER A 310 15.35 -19.40 -33.61
C SER A 310 15.64 -18.85 -32.19
N VAL A 311 16.86 -18.34 -31.96
CA VAL A 311 17.28 -17.62 -30.72
C VAL A 311 16.25 -16.58 -30.25
N ARG A 312 15.51 -15.99 -31.20
CA ARG A 312 14.42 -15.04 -30.90
C ARG A 312 13.26 -15.69 -30.14
N GLY A 313 12.94 -16.95 -30.44
CA GLY A 313 11.86 -17.71 -29.81
C GLY A 313 12.12 -18.00 -28.33
N GLY A 314 13.35 -18.42 -27.99
CA GLY A 314 13.71 -18.71 -26.61
C GLY A 314 13.72 -17.48 -25.70
N ARG A 315 14.16 -16.32 -26.20
CA ARG A 315 14.03 -15.04 -25.47
C ARG A 315 12.57 -14.68 -25.18
N VAL A 316 11.67 -14.86 -26.16
CA VAL A 316 10.23 -14.59 -25.98
C VAL A 316 9.61 -15.54 -24.95
N ARG A 317 9.99 -16.83 -24.97
CA ARG A 317 9.54 -17.83 -23.99
C ARG A 317 9.95 -17.46 -22.56
N ARG A 318 11.22 -17.08 -22.35
CA ARG A 318 11.73 -16.64 -21.03
C ARG A 318 11.00 -15.40 -20.50
N ARG A 319 10.75 -14.40 -21.37
CA ARG A 319 9.95 -13.22 -21.02
C ARG A 319 8.53 -13.57 -20.58
N ARG A 320 7.85 -14.46 -21.31
CA ARG A 320 6.51 -14.91 -20.94
C ARG A 320 6.49 -15.67 -19.61
N LEU A 321 7.49 -16.50 -19.35
CA LEU A 321 7.62 -17.23 -18.09
C LEU A 321 7.79 -16.27 -16.90
N LEU A 322 8.72 -15.31 -17.00
CA LEU A 322 8.93 -14.32 -15.95
C LEU A 322 7.72 -13.41 -15.75
N GLN A 323 7.04 -13.02 -16.83
CA GLN A 323 5.76 -12.30 -16.73
C GLN A 323 4.72 -13.15 -15.99
N THR A 324 4.62 -14.45 -16.28
CA THR A 324 3.69 -15.36 -15.59
C THR A 324 4.00 -15.46 -14.09
N ILE A 325 5.29 -15.49 -13.72
CA ILE A 325 5.71 -15.48 -12.31
C ILE A 325 5.34 -14.15 -11.66
N ARG A 326 5.61 -13.03 -12.32
CA ARG A 326 5.26 -11.68 -11.83
C ARG A 326 3.75 -11.54 -11.61
N ASP A 327 2.97 -11.92 -12.62
CA ASP A 327 1.50 -11.88 -12.57
C ASP A 327 0.96 -12.81 -11.48
N GLY A 328 1.59 -13.97 -11.30
CA GLY A 328 1.22 -14.93 -10.25
C GLY A 328 1.54 -14.45 -8.84
N LEU A 329 2.66 -13.74 -8.66
CA LEU A 329 3.07 -13.14 -7.39
C LEU A 329 2.26 -11.90 -7.04
N ASN A 330 1.82 -11.13 -8.05
CA ASN A 330 0.97 -9.96 -7.91
C ASN A 330 1.41 -8.99 -6.79
N VAL A 331 2.72 -8.73 -6.70
CA VAL A 331 3.35 -8.03 -5.58
C VAL A 331 2.71 -6.66 -5.33
N GLN A 332 2.34 -5.96 -6.40
CA GLN A 332 1.69 -4.65 -6.37
C GLN A 332 0.42 -4.66 -5.48
N TRP A 333 -0.52 -5.56 -5.78
CA TRP A 333 -1.76 -5.68 -5.04
C TRP A 333 -1.57 -6.29 -3.65
N GLY A 334 -0.59 -7.19 -3.50
CA GLY A 334 -0.16 -7.69 -2.19
C GLY A 334 0.19 -6.55 -1.24
N ILE A 335 1.04 -5.62 -1.70
CA ILE A 335 1.47 -4.46 -0.92
C ILE A 335 0.31 -3.48 -0.66
N VAL A 336 -0.54 -3.21 -1.65
CA VAL A 336 -1.73 -2.37 -1.47
C VAL A 336 -2.66 -2.94 -0.39
N ALA A 337 -2.92 -4.25 -0.42
CA ALA A 337 -3.72 -4.93 0.59
C ALA A 337 -3.06 -4.88 1.97
N GLY A 338 -1.74 -5.11 2.04
CA GLY A 338 -0.95 -4.98 3.27
C GLY A 338 -1.06 -3.59 3.89
N LEU A 339 -0.98 -2.52 3.08
CA LEU A 339 -1.18 -1.14 3.56
C LEU A 339 -2.60 -0.90 4.06
N GLY A 340 -3.61 -1.37 3.33
CA GLY A 340 -5.00 -1.25 3.74
C GLY A 340 -5.27 -1.93 5.09
N ALA A 341 -4.71 -3.13 5.29
CA ALA A 341 -4.77 -3.84 6.57
C ALA A 341 -4.02 -3.11 7.69
N SER A 342 -2.88 -2.48 7.39
CA SER A 342 -2.17 -1.62 8.34
C SER A 342 -3.04 -0.46 8.82
N PHE A 343 -3.76 0.20 7.91
CA PHE A 343 -4.72 1.25 8.28
C PHE A 343 -5.85 0.72 9.17
N VAL A 344 -6.47 -0.42 8.80
CA VAL A 344 -7.50 -1.04 9.64
C VAL A 344 -6.96 -1.35 11.05
N CYS A 345 -5.76 -1.93 11.15
CA CYS A 345 -5.16 -2.29 12.42
C CYS A 345 -4.89 -1.07 13.30
N LEU A 346 -4.32 0.00 12.74
CA LEU A 346 -4.06 1.25 13.47
C LEU A 346 -5.37 1.87 14.01
N GLU A 347 -6.44 1.87 13.21
CA GLU A 347 -7.73 2.43 13.64
C GLU A 347 -8.37 1.60 14.76
N LEU A 348 -8.31 0.27 14.67
CA LEU A 348 -8.84 -0.63 15.70
C LEU A 348 -8.04 -0.56 17.01
N GLU A 349 -6.71 -0.40 16.93
CA GLU A 349 -5.87 -0.20 18.12
C GLU A 349 -6.25 1.07 18.87
N VAL A 350 -6.47 2.17 18.14
CA VAL A 350 -6.93 3.45 18.71
C VAL A 350 -8.25 3.26 19.45
N GLY A 351 -9.23 2.55 18.86
CA GLY A 351 -10.52 2.30 19.50
C GLY A 351 -10.46 1.38 20.73
N SER A 352 -9.54 0.42 20.76
CA SER A 352 -9.41 -0.54 21.86
C SER A 352 -8.69 0.06 23.09
N ALA A 353 -7.71 0.94 22.89
CA ALA A 353 -6.96 1.57 23.96
C ALA A 353 -7.84 2.51 24.81
N THR A 354 -8.83 3.17 24.19
CA THR A 354 -9.74 4.10 24.85
C THR A 354 -10.66 3.45 25.89
N ARG A 355 -10.88 2.12 25.84
CA ARG A 355 -11.89 1.45 26.69
C ARG A 355 -11.39 0.91 28.03
N THR A 356 -10.08 0.74 28.24
CA THR A 356 -9.61 -0.09 29.37
C THR A 356 -8.47 0.46 30.21
N LEU A 357 -7.82 1.56 29.83
CA LEU A 357 -6.75 2.15 30.65
C LEU A 357 -7.10 3.57 31.05
N SER A 358 -6.94 3.89 32.33
CA SER A 358 -6.99 5.26 32.83
C SER A 358 -6.07 6.15 31.96
N GLN A 359 -6.63 7.25 31.44
CA GLN A 359 -5.96 8.21 30.56
C GLN A 359 -4.54 8.60 31.04
N GLN A 360 -4.32 8.58 32.35
CA GLN A 360 -3.06 8.92 33.00
C GLN A 360 -1.88 7.99 32.62
N GLN A 361 -2.14 6.70 32.37
CA GLN A 361 -1.09 5.76 31.96
C GLN A 361 -0.86 5.78 30.44
N GLN A 362 -1.87 6.16 29.66
CA GLN A 362 -1.74 6.44 28.23
C GLN A 362 -0.90 7.70 27.98
N GLN A 363 -0.99 8.69 28.86
CA GLN A 363 -0.19 9.92 28.80
C GLN A 363 1.30 9.70 29.13
N ARG A 364 1.62 8.77 30.05
CA ARG A 364 3.01 8.35 30.29
C ARG A 364 3.61 7.50 29.16
N ARG A 365 2.78 6.78 28.39
CA ARG A 365 3.23 6.02 27.21
C ARG A 365 3.35 6.85 25.93
N ARG A 366 2.71 8.02 25.86
CA ARG A 366 2.83 8.95 24.72
C ARG A 366 4.25 9.50 24.49
N GLY A 367 5.17 9.35 25.44
CA GLY A 367 6.60 9.60 25.20
C GLY A 367 7.26 8.64 24.20
N SER A 368 6.61 7.50 23.91
CA SER A 368 6.96 6.62 22.78
C SER A 368 5.85 6.79 21.73
N GLY A 369 6.05 7.73 20.80
CA GLY A 369 5.05 8.23 19.86
C GLY A 369 4.29 7.13 19.13
N GLY A 370 3.09 6.80 19.61
CA GLY A 370 2.17 5.92 18.93
C GLY A 370 1.74 6.56 17.62
N ARG A 371 2.13 5.99 16.49
CA ARG A 371 1.76 6.48 15.16
C ARG A 371 0.24 6.44 15.02
N SER A 372 -0.36 7.58 14.66
CA SER A 372 -1.76 7.63 14.27
C SER A 372 -1.92 7.22 12.80
N LEU A 373 -3.10 6.71 12.43
CA LEU A 373 -3.45 6.41 11.04
C LEU A 373 -3.25 7.63 10.13
N ALA A 374 -3.70 8.80 10.59
CA ALA A 374 -3.57 10.05 9.84
C ALA A 374 -2.09 10.45 9.68
N GLY A 375 -1.25 10.21 10.69
CA GLY A 375 0.19 10.44 10.63
C GLY A 375 0.87 9.56 9.59
N LEU A 376 0.63 8.25 9.63
CA LEU A 376 1.19 7.32 8.65
C LEU A 376 0.69 7.61 7.22
N ALA A 377 -0.61 7.89 7.06
CA ALA A 377 -1.18 8.25 5.77
C ALA A 377 -0.56 9.54 5.23
N LEU A 378 -0.44 10.58 6.07
CA LEU A 378 0.24 11.82 5.70
C LEU A 378 1.68 11.56 5.26
N HIS A 379 2.42 10.75 6.01
CA HIS A 379 3.81 10.41 5.73
C HIS A 379 3.96 9.72 4.37
N ALA A 380 3.12 8.71 4.10
CA ALA A 380 3.10 8.00 2.84
C ALA A 380 2.70 8.91 1.66
N LEU A 381 1.65 9.72 1.82
CA LEU A 381 1.17 10.60 0.75
C LEU A 381 2.17 11.72 0.43
N LEU A 382 2.82 12.31 1.44
CA LEU A 382 3.86 13.32 1.21
C LEU A 382 5.10 12.70 0.57
N THR A 383 5.54 11.53 1.02
CA THR A 383 6.64 10.79 0.37
C THR A 383 6.32 10.52 -1.10
N LEU A 384 5.13 9.98 -1.38
CA LEU A 384 4.73 9.64 -2.73
C LEU A 384 4.60 10.87 -3.62
N SER A 385 3.90 11.91 -3.17
CA SER A 385 3.74 13.15 -3.95
C SER A 385 5.08 13.83 -4.25
N THR A 386 5.99 13.83 -3.27
CA THR A 386 7.33 14.42 -3.45
C THR A 386 8.16 13.59 -4.43
N ALA A 387 8.16 12.25 -4.30
CA ALA A 387 8.86 11.36 -5.22
C ALA A 387 8.35 11.50 -6.66
N ARG A 388 7.01 11.55 -6.83
CA ARG A 388 6.37 11.78 -8.14
C ARG A 388 6.66 13.17 -8.70
N LEU A 389 6.66 14.21 -7.86
CA LEU A 389 7.03 15.56 -8.29
C LEU A 389 8.49 15.62 -8.79
N ILE A 390 9.43 15.03 -8.04
CA ILE A 390 10.84 14.96 -8.46
C ILE A 390 10.96 14.22 -9.79
N ARG A 391 10.31 13.06 -9.92
CA ARG A 391 10.27 12.30 -11.17
C ARG A 391 9.72 13.14 -12.34
N THR A 392 8.61 13.84 -12.14
CA THR A 392 8.01 14.72 -13.16
C THR A 392 8.93 15.85 -13.56
N VAL A 393 9.60 16.49 -12.60
CA VAL A 393 10.59 17.54 -12.89
C VAL A 393 11.79 16.96 -13.64
N SER A 394 12.34 15.82 -13.19
CA SER A 394 13.42 15.12 -13.88
C SER A 394 13.04 14.76 -15.30
N PHE A 395 11.80 14.36 -15.56
CA PHE A 395 11.30 14.06 -16.89
C PHE A 395 11.26 15.26 -17.83
N VAL A 396 10.77 16.40 -17.32
CA VAL A 396 10.71 17.64 -18.11
C VAL A 396 12.11 18.15 -18.42
N LEU A 397 13.05 18.00 -17.48
CA LEU A 397 14.44 18.44 -17.64
C LEU A 397 15.27 17.47 -18.49
N THR A 398 15.00 16.17 -18.42
CA THR A 398 15.81 15.12 -19.03
C THR A 398 14.95 14.01 -19.60
N VAL A 399 15.23 13.67 -20.85
CA VAL A 399 14.49 12.65 -21.61
C VAL A 399 15.53 11.67 -22.14
N VAL A 400 15.48 10.43 -21.67
CA VAL A 400 16.38 9.37 -22.12
C VAL A 400 15.74 8.63 -23.29
N PRO A 401 16.48 8.28 -24.36
CA PRO A 401 15.92 7.50 -25.46
C PRO A 401 15.31 6.19 -24.97
N SER A 402 14.13 5.88 -25.51
CA SER A 402 13.43 4.62 -25.27
C SER A 402 14.33 3.41 -25.53
N GLN A 403 14.21 2.37 -24.71
CA GLN A 403 14.72 1.05 -25.08
C GLN A 403 13.91 0.41 -26.23
N MET A 404 12.69 0.92 -26.50
CA MET A 404 11.75 0.35 -27.45
C MET A 404 11.74 1.14 -28.77
N PRO A 405 12.12 0.53 -29.91
CA PRO A 405 12.05 1.20 -31.21
C PRO A 405 10.59 1.47 -31.59
N ASP A 406 10.36 2.61 -32.23
CA ASP A 406 9.03 3.12 -32.63
C ASP A 406 8.03 3.22 -31.46
N CYS A 407 8.51 3.35 -30.22
CA CYS A 407 7.62 3.41 -29.07
C CYS A 407 6.55 4.47 -29.28
N TYR A 408 6.94 5.67 -29.70
CA TYR A 408 6.04 6.81 -29.86
C TYR A 408 4.85 6.48 -30.77
N ARG A 409 5.12 5.92 -31.95
CA ARG A 409 4.10 5.55 -32.93
C ARG A 409 3.12 4.47 -32.44
N ARG A 410 3.54 3.65 -31.47
CA ARG A 410 2.70 2.61 -30.87
C ARG A 410 1.81 3.12 -29.73
N HIS A 411 2.21 4.21 -29.07
CA HIS A 411 1.58 4.68 -27.84
C HIS A 411 0.78 5.97 -28.01
N PHE A 412 1.15 6.80 -28.98
CA PHE A 412 0.58 8.13 -29.15
C PHE A 412 -0.21 8.22 -30.47
N PRO A 413 -1.42 8.82 -30.49
CA PRO A 413 -2.12 9.18 -31.71
C PRO A 413 -1.22 9.99 -32.62
N HIS A 414 -1.30 9.69 -33.91
CA HIS A 414 -0.56 10.36 -34.95
C HIS A 414 -1.54 10.80 -36.04
N PRO A 415 -1.55 12.08 -36.46
CA PRO A 415 -0.64 13.16 -36.05
C PRO A 415 -0.85 13.63 -34.60
N PRO A 416 0.16 14.28 -33.97
CA PRO A 416 0.00 14.89 -32.66
C PRO A 416 -1.12 15.96 -32.68
N PRO A 417 -1.77 16.24 -31.53
CA PRO A 417 -2.85 17.22 -31.46
C PRO A 417 -2.42 18.62 -31.91
N GLU A 418 -3.31 19.33 -32.61
CA GLU A 418 -3.03 20.67 -33.14
C GLU A 418 -3.45 21.78 -32.18
N SER A 419 -4.49 21.56 -31.37
CA SER A 419 -5.02 22.55 -30.44
C SER A 419 -4.67 22.24 -28.98
N TRP A 420 -4.49 23.29 -28.15
CA TRP A 420 -4.17 23.13 -26.72
C TRP A 420 -5.25 22.34 -25.96
N MET A 421 -6.51 22.46 -26.38
CA MET A 421 -7.63 21.76 -25.73
C MET A 421 -7.58 20.27 -26.04
N GLU A 422 -7.24 19.88 -27.28
CA GLU A 422 -7.00 18.47 -27.60
C GLU A 422 -5.83 17.90 -26.80
N TRP A 423 -4.76 18.67 -26.57
CA TRP A 423 -3.67 18.24 -25.68
C TRP A 423 -4.14 17.97 -24.26
N VAL A 424 -5.03 18.80 -23.73
CA VAL A 424 -5.62 18.59 -22.41
C VAL A 424 -6.46 17.30 -22.42
N TRP A 425 -7.33 17.10 -23.41
CA TRP A 425 -8.16 15.89 -23.53
C TRP A 425 -7.33 14.62 -23.71
N VAL A 426 -6.31 14.67 -24.56
CA VAL A 426 -5.39 13.56 -24.80
C VAL A 426 -4.54 13.28 -23.55
N GLY A 427 -4.10 14.33 -22.85
CA GLY A 427 -3.39 14.22 -21.58
C GLY A 427 -4.25 13.65 -20.44
N PHE A 428 -5.58 13.64 -20.58
CA PHE A 428 -6.47 12.91 -19.69
C PHE A 428 -6.68 11.45 -20.08
N LEU A 429 -6.27 11.00 -21.28
CA LEU A 429 -6.30 9.58 -21.59
C LEU A 429 -5.26 8.88 -20.70
N PRO A 430 -5.68 7.84 -19.95
CA PRO A 430 -4.74 7.06 -19.17
C PRO A 430 -3.85 6.30 -20.13
N ASN A 431 -2.55 6.59 -20.07
CA ASN A 431 -1.59 5.80 -20.79
C ASN A 431 -1.02 4.75 -19.83
N SER A 432 -1.73 3.63 -19.71
CA SER A 432 -1.33 2.49 -18.87
C SER A 432 -0.02 1.83 -19.32
N ARG A 433 0.51 2.21 -20.50
CA ARG A 433 1.74 1.65 -21.07
C ARG A 433 2.96 2.55 -20.89
N GLY A 434 2.84 3.66 -20.16
CA GLY A 434 3.95 4.55 -19.84
C GLY A 434 4.38 5.48 -20.98
N GLY A 435 5.34 6.36 -20.66
CA GLY A 435 5.96 7.24 -21.63
C GLY A 435 6.94 6.50 -22.53
N CYS A 436 7.16 7.02 -23.73
CA CYS A 436 8.13 6.41 -24.64
C CYS A 436 9.57 6.79 -24.36
N ASN A 437 9.78 7.79 -23.54
CA ASN A 437 11.10 8.13 -23.05
C ASN A 437 11.24 7.60 -21.64
N ASP A 438 12.37 6.99 -21.34
CA ASP A 438 12.58 6.42 -20.02
C ASP A 438 12.98 7.51 -19.03
N LEU A 439 12.63 7.29 -17.78
CA LEU A 439 12.70 8.26 -16.71
C LEU A 439 13.76 7.84 -15.72
N ILE A 440 14.69 8.73 -15.38
CA ILE A 440 15.74 8.50 -14.35
C ILE A 440 15.19 7.92 -13.03
N LEU A 441 13.91 8.14 -12.73
CA LEU A 441 13.22 7.60 -11.58
C LEU A 441 11.97 6.85 -12.02
N SER A 442 11.85 5.54 -11.80
CA SER A 442 10.64 4.77 -12.14
C SER A 442 9.46 5.10 -11.23
N GLY A 443 8.31 5.44 -11.83
CA GLY A 443 7.07 5.77 -11.11
C GLY A 443 6.49 4.55 -10.41
N HIS A 444 6.57 3.39 -11.06
CA HIS A 444 6.20 2.10 -10.48
C HIS A 444 7.06 1.80 -9.23
N ALA A 445 8.38 1.99 -9.32
CA ALA A 445 9.27 1.84 -8.17
C ALA A 445 8.94 2.83 -7.03
N THR A 446 8.66 4.10 -7.32
CA THR A 446 8.31 5.08 -6.26
C THR A 446 7.03 4.70 -5.51
N VAL A 447 6.01 4.17 -6.20
CA VAL A 447 4.77 3.74 -5.56
C VAL A 447 5.02 2.52 -4.68
N LEU A 448 5.59 1.44 -5.25
CA LEU A 448 5.80 0.20 -4.50
C LEU A 448 6.72 0.40 -3.30
N THR A 449 7.78 1.19 -3.45
CA THR A 449 8.68 1.50 -2.34
C THR A 449 7.98 2.31 -1.26
N THR A 450 7.16 3.32 -1.62
CA THR A 450 6.42 4.10 -0.60
C THR A 450 5.45 3.23 0.18
N LEU A 451 4.68 2.38 -0.52
CA LEU A 451 3.74 1.48 0.11
C LEU A 451 4.45 0.40 0.95
N GLY A 452 5.60 -0.10 0.48
CA GLY A 452 6.46 -1.04 1.21
C GLY A 452 7.04 -0.42 2.48
N CYS A 453 7.53 0.83 2.42
CA CYS A 453 7.96 1.58 3.60
C CYS A 453 6.80 1.75 4.59
N ALA A 454 5.62 2.15 4.13
CA ALA A 454 4.45 2.32 4.98
C ALA A 454 4.05 1.00 5.67
N CYS A 455 3.96 -0.10 4.92
CA CYS A 455 3.61 -1.42 5.46
C CYS A 455 4.64 -1.91 6.49
N THR A 456 5.94 -1.84 6.16
CA THR A 456 7.02 -2.29 7.05
C THR A 456 7.27 -1.34 8.23
N SER A 457 6.74 -0.12 8.19
CA SER A 457 6.78 0.82 9.32
C SER A 457 5.75 0.52 10.42
N VAL A 458 4.74 -0.31 10.10
CA VAL A 458 3.69 -0.77 11.02
C VAL A 458 3.99 -2.17 11.55
N VAL A 459 4.64 -3.01 10.73
CA VAL A 459 4.99 -4.38 11.09
C VAL A 459 6.43 -4.44 11.61
N ASP A 460 6.60 -4.70 12.91
CA ASP A 460 7.93 -4.82 13.54
C ASP A 460 8.59 -6.19 13.30
N ASN A 461 8.01 -7.03 12.44
CA ASN A 461 8.53 -8.35 12.12
C ASN A 461 9.55 -8.29 10.98
N GLY A 462 10.85 -8.40 11.33
CA GLY A 462 11.94 -8.37 10.35
C GLY A 462 11.88 -9.45 9.26
N ARG A 463 11.28 -10.62 9.52
CA ARG A 463 11.14 -11.68 8.50
C ARG A 463 10.11 -11.31 7.45
N PHE A 464 8.96 -10.79 7.89
CA PHE A 464 7.95 -10.28 6.97
C PHE A 464 8.47 -9.09 6.16
N SER A 465 9.14 -8.13 6.82
CA SER A 465 9.75 -7.01 6.11
C SER A 465 10.78 -7.47 5.08
N GLY A 466 11.64 -8.43 5.42
CA GLY A 466 12.58 -9.04 4.47
C GLY A 466 11.87 -9.75 3.31
N ALA A 467 10.78 -10.48 3.58
CA ALA A 467 9.97 -11.14 2.56
C ALA A 467 9.33 -10.12 1.59
N LEU A 468 8.72 -9.07 2.12
CA LEU A 468 8.09 -8.00 1.35
C LEU A 468 9.12 -7.32 0.42
N TRP A 469 10.26 -6.89 0.95
CA TRP A 469 11.30 -6.23 0.16
C TRP A 469 11.95 -7.16 -0.86
N THR A 470 12.03 -8.46 -0.57
CA THR A 470 12.48 -9.46 -1.57
C THR A 470 11.52 -9.51 -2.76
N LEU A 471 10.21 -9.54 -2.50
CA LEU A 471 9.20 -9.56 -3.57
C LEU A 471 9.19 -8.25 -4.37
N VAL A 472 9.39 -7.10 -3.73
CA VAL A 472 9.56 -5.80 -4.41
C VAL A 472 10.79 -5.83 -5.33
N ALA A 473 11.93 -6.35 -4.84
CA ALA A 473 13.15 -6.44 -5.65
C ALA A 473 13.00 -7.38 -6.85
N VAL A 474 12.27 -8.49 -6.70
CA VAL A 474 11.93 -9.41 -7.80
C VAL A 474 11.10 -8.71 -8.86
N ASP A 475 10.06 -7.98 -8.45
CA ASP A 475 9.21 -7.23 -9.37
C ASP A 475 10.01 -6.16 -10.15
N PHE A 476 10.91 -5.45 -9.48
CA PHE A 476 11.83 -4.49 -10.13
C PHE A 476 12.78 -5.16 -11.12
N ALA A 477 13.33 -6.32 -10.77
CA ALA A 477 14.21 -7.08 -11.64
C ALA A 477 13.48 -7.57 -12.90
N ILE A 478 12.21 -7.99 -12.78
CA ILE A 478 11.42 -8.44 -13.92
C ILE A 478 11.12 -7.28 -14.87
N GLU A 479 10.78 -6.09 -14.35
CA GLU A 479 10.56 -4.88 -15.17
C GLU A 479 11.82 -4.49 -15.95
N ALA A 480 12.98 -4.48 -15.28
CA ALA A 480 14.27 -4.19 -15.91
C ALA A 480 14.63 -5.24 -16.98
N TYR A 481 14.40 -6.53 -16.68
CA TYR A 481 14.63 -7.62 -17.64
C TYR A 481 13.76 -7.50 -18.90
N GLN A 482 12.51 -7.08 -18.76
CA GLN A 482 11.60 -6.89 -19.88
C GLN A 482 11.98 -5.70 -20.77
N GLY A 483 12.83 -4.80 -20.26
CA GLY A 483 13.20 -3.56 -20.92
C GLY A 483 12.07 -2.55 -20.90
N LEU A 484 11.20 -2.61 -19.88
CA LEU A 484 10.18 -1.59 -19.63
C LEU A 484 10.79 -0.34 -18.99
N HIS A 485 11.81 -0.53 -18.15
CA HIS A 485 12.59 0.52 -17.51
C HIS A 485 14.07 0.16 -17.52
N TYR A 486 14.97 1.16 -17.47
CA TYR A 486 16.36 0.89 -17.15
C TYR A 486 16.49 0.38 -15.70
N SER A 487 17.42 -0.54 -15.46
CA SER A 487 17.65 -1.06 -14.11
C SER A 487 18.02 0.03 -13.11
N VAL A 488 18.71 1.08 -13.58
CA VAL A 488 19.09 2.24 -12.76
C VAL A 488 17.86 3.04 -12.32
N ASP A 489 16.83 3.15 -13.16
CA ASP A 489 15.61 3.91 -12.88
C ASP A 489 14.78 3.25 -11.77
N MET A 490 14.72 1.92 -11.80
CA MET A 490 14.09 1.11 -10.74
C MET A 490 14.82 1.27 -9.41
N TRP A 491 16.16 1.16 -9.44
CA TRP A 491 17.00 1.27 -8.26
C TRP A 491 16.97 2.68 -7.65
N LEU A 492 17.16 3.72 -8.46
CA LEU A 492 17.11 5.12 -8.01
C LEU A 492 15.71 5.47 -7.50
N GLY A 493 14.65 5.03 -8.19
CA GLY A 493 13.28 5.18 -7.72
C GLY A 493 13.08 4.62 -6.31
N CYS A 494 13.65 3.46 -6.03
CA CYS A 494 13.63 2.86 -4.69
C CYS A 494 14.43 3.69 -3.67
N ILE A 495 15.70 3.98 -3.96
CA ILE A 495 16.59 4.65 -3.00
C ILE A 495 16.10 6.06 -2.67
N VAL A 496 15.74 6.86 -3.68
CA VAL A 496 15.21 8.21 -3.49
C VAL A 496 13.94 8.18 -2.66
N THR A 497 13.03 7.23 -2.93
CA THR A 497 11.80 7.09 -2.13
C THR A 497 12.09 6.71 -0.68
N CYS A 498 13.02 5.79 -0.42
CA CYS A 498 13.45 5.45 0.94
C CYS A 498 14.05 6.65 1.68
N LEU A 499 14.87 7.47 1.00
CA LEU A 499 15.44 8.69 1.58
C LEU A 499 14.35 9.72 1.88
N LEU A 500 13.43 9.96 0.94
CA LEU A 500 12.28 10.83 1.14
C LEU A 500 11.40 10.35 2.30
N TRP A 501 11.22 9.04 2.46
CA TRP A 501 10.52 8.47 3.60
C TRP A 501 11.23 8.83 4.92
N GLN A 502 12.55 8.74 5.01
CA GLN A 502 13.25 9.16 6.23
C GLN A 502 13.15 10.67 6.46
N LEU A 503 13.27 11.48 5.40
CA LEU A 503 13.21 12.95 5.48
C LEU A 503 11.84 13.45 5.93
N THR A 504 10.76 12.80 5.49
CA THR A 504 9.38 13.20 5.81
C THR A 504 8.88 12.64 7.15
N LYS A 505 9.65 11.79 7.83
CA LYS A 505 9.28 11.16 9.11
C LYS A 505 8.95 12.18 10.21
N GLY A 506 9.64 13.32 10.23
CA GLY A 506 9.39 14.38 11.22
C GLY A 506 7.98 14.99 11.14
N LEU A 507 7.35 14.90 9.96
CA LEU A 507 6.03 15.49 9.71
C LEU A 507 4.89 14.68 10.34
N GLU A 508 5.16 13.43 10.78
CA GLU A 508 4.18 12.60 11.48
C GLU A 508 3.82 13.15 12.87
N GLY A 509 4.78 13.77 13.57
CA GLY A 509 4.66 14.09 15.01
C GLY A 509 4.45 15.58 15.35
N GLU A 510 4.59 16.49 14.38
CA GLU A 510 4.60 17.94 14.63
C GLU A 510 3.22 18.51 15.01
N GLY A 511 2.15 17.71 14.92
CA GLY A 511 0.78 18.12 15.27
C GLY A 511 0.46 18.10 16.77
N ASP A 512 1.19 17.34 17.59
CA ASP A 512 0.80 17.06 18.97
C ASP A 512 1.28 18.13 19.98
N GLY A 513 2.18 19.02 19.58
CA GLY A 513 2.73 20.06 20.46
C GLY A 513 1.71 21.15 20.83
N LEU A 514 0.75 21.43 19.97
CA LEU A 514 -0.30 22.44 20.20
C LEU A 514 -1.44 21.92 21.11
N GLU A 515 -1.57 20.60 21.29
CA GLU A 515 -2.55 20.03 22.22
C GLU A 515 -2.16 20.20 23.70
N VAL A 516 -0.92 20.58 24.02
CA VAL A 516 -0.48 20.71 25.42
C VAL A 516 -1.18 21.87 26.13
N GLU A 517 -1.41 23.00 25.45
CA GLU A 517 -2.20 24.12 26.01
C GLU A 517 -3.71 23.79 26.06
N ASP A 518 -4.22 23.10 25.04
CA ASP A 518 -5.62 22.66 25.01
C ASP A 518 -5.93 21.56 26.06
N MET A 519 -4.90 20.86 26.56
CA MET A 519 -5.04 19.87 27.63
C MET A 519 -5.29 20.47 29.01
N GLU A 520 -4.86 21.71 29.29
CA GLU A 520 -5.26 22.40 30.54
C GLU A 520 -6.74 22.78 30.50
N TRP A 521 -7.23 23.26 29.36
CA TRP A 521 -8.64 23.56 29.15
C TRP A 521 -9.51 22.28 29.23
N LYS A 522 -9.12 21.22 28.52
CA LYS A 522 -9.81 19.92 28.57
C LYS A 522 -9.76 19.24 29.94
N LYS A 523 -8.78 19.54 30.79
CA LYS A 523 -8.78 19.05 32.19
C LYS A 523 -9.95 19.62 32.98
N LYS A 524 -10.31 20.90 32.76
CA LYS A 524 -11.48 21.53 33.37
C LYS A 524 -12.79 20.96 32.80
N GLU A 525 -12.84 20.67 31.50
CA GLU A 525 -14.03 20.11 30.84
C GLU A 525 -14.28 18.62 31.16
N LYS A 526 -13.22 17.84 31.42
CA LYS A 526 -13.33 16.41 31.78
C LYS A 526 -14.01 16.14 33.12
N VAL A 527 -13.98 17.08 34.06
CA VAL A 527 -14.76 16.98 35.31
C VAL A 527 -16.27 17.02 35.00
N VAL A 528 -16.66 17.70 33.91
CA VAL A 528 -18.05 17.83 33.48
C VAL A 528 -18.50 16.66 32.59
N MET A 529 -17.59 16.07 31.80
CA MET A 529 -17.91 15.05 30.78
C MET A 529 -17.88 13.59 31.28
N ALA A 530 -17.46 13.33 32.52
CA ALA A 530 -17.36 11.97 33.08
C ALA A 530 -18.71 11.21 33.20
N LYS A 531 -19.84 11.83 32.81
CA LYS A 531 -21.18 11.24 32.86
C LYS A 531 -21.81 10.95 31.49
N ILE A 532 -21.12 11.20 30.37
CA ILE A 532 -21.68 10.95 29.04
C ILE A 532 -21.31 9.54 28.59
N GLU A 533 -22.26 8.62 28.75
CA GLU A 533 -22.19 7.28 28.19
C GLU A 533 -22.31 7.36 26.66
N VAL A 534 -21.23 7.05 25.95
CA VAL A 534 -21.20 7.05 24.48
C VAL A 534 -21.77 5.72 23.99
N SER A 535 -23.09 5.67 23.76
CA SER A 535 -23.71 4.53 23.09
C SER A 535 -23.32 4.51 21.61
N PRO A 536 -23.01 3.34 21.02
CA PRO A 536 -22.81 3.25 19.58
C PRO A 536 -24.01 3.79 18.81
N THR A 537 -23.77 4.61 17.78
CA THR A 537 -24.82 4.89 16.81
C THR A 537 -25.30 3.56 16.24
N PRO A 538 -26.61 3.28 16.27
CA PRO A 538 -27.13 2.05 15.67
C PRO A 538 -26.68 2.01 14.20
N LEU A 539 -26.28 0.82 13.76
CA LEU A 539 -25.90 0.58 12.37
C LEU A 539 -27.20 0.63 11.52
N ASP A 540 -27.67 1.84 11.25
CA ASP A 540 -28.85 2.06 10.41
C ASP A 540 -28.51 1.74 8.95
N GLY A 541 -29.48 1.21 8.21
CA GLY A 541 -29.34 0.87 6.80
C GLY A 541 -28.89 2.06 5.97
N GLY A 542 -29.31 3.28 6.33
CA GLY A 542 -28.86 4.51 5.68
C GLY A 542 -27.36 4.78 5.83
N VAL A 543 -26.78 4.50 7.00
CA VAL A 543 -25.33 4.67 7.22
C VAL A 543 -24.53 3.62 6.45
N VAL A 544 -24.99 2.37 6.46
CA VAL A 544 -24.37 1.29 5.68
C VAL A 544 -24.41 1.63 4.19
N ALA A 545 -25.57 2.08 3.69
CA ALA A 545 -25.72 2.51 2.30
C ALA A 545 -24.73 3.64 1.96
N LEU A 546 -24.66 4.67 2.81
CA LEU A 546 -23.77 5.82 2.63
C LEU A 546 -22.28 5.42 2.53
N TYR A 547 -21.81 4.50 3.37
CA TYR A 547 -20.43 4.01 3.33
C TYR A 547 -20.19 2.96 2.23
N SER A 548 -21.22 2.20 1.85
CA SER A 548 -21.12 1.20 0.77
C SER A 548 -21.03 1.84 -0.61
N LEU A 549 -21.71 2.97 -0.83
CA LEU A 549 -21.83 3.58 -2.15
C LEU A 549 -20.48 3.95 -2.78
N PRO A 550 -19.53 4.62 -2.09
CA PRO A 550 -18.24 4.97 -2.68
C PRO A 550 -17.36 3.74 -2.97
N ALA A 551 -17.39 2.73 -2.09
CA ALA A 551 -16.64 1.49 -2.27
C ALA A 551 -17.21 0.63 -3.42
N PHE A 552 -18.54 0.59 -3.53
CA PHE A 552 -19.25 -0.07 -4.63
C PHE A 552 -19.02 0.66 -5.96
N LEU A 553 -19.03 2.00 -5.96
CA LEU A 553 -18.67 2.77 -7.15
C LEU A 553 -17.25 2.43 -7.59
N GLY A 554 -16.30 2.35 -6.66
CA GLY A 554 -14.94 1.91 -6.97
C GLY A 554 -14.86 0.49 -7.55
N PHE A 555 -15.67 -0.43 -7.04
CA PHE A 555 -15.80 -1.78 -7.62
C PHE A 555 -16.27 -1.73 -9.08
N ILE A 556 -17.34 -0.97 -9.35
CA ILE A 556 -17.91 -0.84 -10.69
C ILE A 556 -16.91 -0.21 -11.65
N LEU A 557 -16.24 0.87 -11.23
CA LEU A 557 -15.23 1.56 -12.03
C LEU A 557 -14.08 0.62 -12.42
N LEU A 558 -13.52 -0.12 -11.48
CA LEU A 558 -12.38 -1.00 -11.76
C LEU A 558 -12.76 -2.26 -12.55
N THR A 559 -14.01 -2.71 -12.45
CA THR A 559 -14.45 -3.97 -13.08
C THR A 559 -15.03 -3.76 -14.48
N PHE A 560 -15.87 -2.74 -14.66
CA PHE A 560 -16.71 -2.60 -15.84
C PHE A 560 -16.40 -1.36 -16.68
N VAL A 561 -15.76 -0.34 -16.12
CA VAL A 561 -15.46 0.87 -16.88
C VAL A 561 -14.19 0.67 -17.69
N SER A 562 -14.25 1.07 -18.96
CA SER A 562 -13.11 1.08 -19.86
C SER A 562 -12.02 2.00 -19.33
N GLU A 563 -10.76 1.57 -19.44
CA GLU A 563 -9.59 2.37 -19.05
C GLU A 563 -9.66 3.77 -19.66
N ALA A 564 -10.11 3.91 -20.91
CA ALA A 564 -10.20 5.20 -21.62
C ALA A 564 -11.00 6.28 -20.89
N VAL A 565 -11.94 5.91 -20.00
CA VAL A 565 -12.80 6.86 -19.29
C VAL A 565 -12.39 7.05 -17.83
N VAL A 566 -11.50 6.21 -17.30
CA VAL A 566 -11.25 6.12 -15.85
C VAL A 566 -10.70 7.42 -15.27
N ASN A 567 -9.86 8.14 -16.01
CA ASN A 567 -9.28 9.40 -15.58
C ASN A 567 -10.31 10.52 -15.43
N TYR A 568 -11.32 10.58 -16.32
CA TYR A 568 -12.42 11.54 -16.18
C TYR A 568 -13.22 11.26 -14.91
N PHE A 569 -13.46 9.98 -14.61
CA PHE A 569 -14.09 9.59 -13.36
C PHE A 569 -13.23 9.95 -12.15
N LEU A 570 -11.90 9.75 -12.20
CA LEU A 570 -11.01 10.13 -11.10
C LEU A 570 -11.02 11.64 -10.84
N VAL A 571 -11.02 12.47 -11.88
CA VAL A 571 -11.15 13.94 -11.75
C VAL A 571 -12.51 14.29 -11.14
N GLY A 572 -13.61 13.74 -11.67
CA GLY A 572 -14.96 13.97 -11.15
C GLY A 572 -15.10 13.53 -9.68
N TYR A 573 -14.55 12.35 -9.35
CA TYR A 573 -14.52 11.83 -7.99
C TYR A 573 -13.70 12.73 -7.07
N ALA A 574 -12.51 13.17 -7.50
CA ALA A 574 -11.66 14.08 -6.73
C ALA A 574 -12.36 15.43 -6.45
N ILE A 575 -13.04 16.01 -7.45
CA ILE A 575 -13.85 17.22 -7.29
C ILE A 575 -14.98 16.97 -6.29
N TRP A 576 -15.71 15.86 -6.43
CA TRP A 576 -16.79 15.49 -5.52
C TRP A 576 -16.31 15.31 -4.07
N ALA A 577 -15.18 14.60 -3.88
CA ALA A 577 -14.54 14.44 -2.58
C ALA A 577 -14.11 15.80 -2.00
N GLY A 578 -13.55 16.68 -2.82
CA GLY A 578 -13.19 18.05 -2.45
C GLY A 578 -14.40 18.89 -2.02
N ILE A 579 -15.54 18.76 -2.70
CA ILE A 579 -16.79 19.44 -2.32
C ILE A 579 -17.31 18.92 -0.97
N ILE A 580 -17.30 17.60 -0.75
CA ILE A 580 -17.72 17.02 0.53
C ILE A 580 -16.81 17.51 1.66
N PHE A 581 -15.50 17.51 1.44
CA PHE A 581 -14.52 18.03 2.38
C PHE A 581 -14.75 19.53 2.67
N ALA A 582 -14.98 20.35 1.65
CA ALA A 582 -15.23 21.77 1.81
C ALA A 582 -16.53 22.07 2.58
N LYS A 583 -17.58 21.27 2.35
CA LYS A 583 -18.89 21.47 3.01
C LYS A 583 -18.92 20.96 4.44
N TRP A 584 -18.39 19.77 4.69
CA TRP A 584 -18.58 19.05 5.95
C TRP A 584 -17.32 18.98 6.80
N GLY A 585 -16.21 19.52 6.30
CA GLY A 585 -14.90 19.39 6.92
C GLY A 585 -14.40 17.94 6.88
N PHE A 586 -13.36 17.68 7.67
CA PHE A 586 -12.72 16.36 7.73
C PHE A 586 -13.43 15.42 8.72
N THR A 587 -14.55 14.86 8.27
CA THR A 587 -15.29 13.80 8.98
C THR A 587 -14.74 12.41 8.67
N ASN A 588 -15.09 11.39 9.47
CA ASN A 588 -14.72 10.01 9.14
C ASN A 588 -15.32 9.52 7.81
N PHE A 589 -16.47 10.06 7.43
CA PHE A 589 -17.03 9.80 6.10
C PHE A 589 -16.16 10.39 4.99
N SER A 590 -15.64 11.62 5.17
CA SER A 590 -14.69 12.20 4.22
C SER A 590 -13.38 11.39 4.12
N GLN A 591 -12.88 10.84 5.25
CA GLN A 591 -11.73 9.93 5.24
C GLN A 591 -12.00 8.67 4.41
N HIS A 592 -13.19 8.06 4.59
CA HIS A 592 -13.60 6.90 3.82
C HIS A 592 -13.71 7.21 2.32
N ILE A 593 -14.28 8.36 1.95
CA ILE A 593 -14.34 8.81 0.55
C ILE A 593 -12.94 8.97 -0.04
N LEU A 594 -12.02 9.61 0.69
CA LEU A 594 -10.64 9.79 0.25
C LEU A 594 -9.90 8.45 0.12
N LEU A 595 -10.15 7.51 1.04
CA LEU A 595 -9.60 6.15 0.93
C LEU A 595 -10.16 5.42 -0.30
N CYS A 596 -11.46 5.54 -0.58
CA CYS A 596 -12.07 4.98 -1.78
C CYS A 596 -11.49 5.63 -3.05
N LEU A 597 -11.29 6.95 -3.06
CA LEU A 597 -10.63 7.66 -4.16
C LEU A 597 -9.20 7.15 -4.37
N LEU A 598 -8.43 6.99 -3.29
CA LEU A 598 -7.08 6.44 -3.34
C LEU A 598 -7.10 5.00 -3.87
N PHE A 599 -8.03 4.17 -3.41
CA PHE A 599 -8.22 2.80 -3.88
C PHE A 599 -8.51 2.74 -5.38
N VAL A 600 -9.45 3.54 -5.89
CA VAL A 600 -9.78 3.59 -7.32
C VAL A 600 -8.60 4.12 -8.13
N THR A 601 -7.91 5.15 -7.63
CA THR A 601 -6.72 5.70 -8.27
C THR A 601 -5.64 4.64 -8.38
N LEU A 602 -5.26 4.01 -7.27
CA LEU A 602 -4.25 2.96 -7.26
C LEU A 602 -4.65 1.78 -8.14
N GLY A 603 -5.91 1.32 -8.09
CA GLY A 603 -6.38 0.21 -8.91
C GLY A 603 -6.51 0.52 -10.40
N SER A 604 -6.50 1.80 -10.79
CA SER A 604 -6.53 2.21 -12.20
C SER A 604 -5.12 2.37 -12.79
N TYR A 605 -4.15 2.75 -11.95
CA TYR A 605 -2.78 3.03 -12.37
C TYR A 605 -1.78 1.89 -12.06
N LEU A 606 -2.20 0.89 -11.28
CA LEU A 606 -1.49 -0.38 -11.03
C LEU A 606 -2.21 -1.51 -11.78
#